data_AF-A0A847CTJ3-F1
#
_entry.id   AF-A0A847CTJ3-F1
#
_cell.length_a   1.000
_cell.length_b   1.000
_cell.length_c   1.000
_cell.angle_alpha   90.00
_cell.angle_beta   90.00
_cell.angle_gamma   90.00
#
_symmetry.space_group_name_H-M   'P 1'
#
loop_
_entity.id
_entity.type
_entity.pdbx_description
1 polymer ?
#
loop_
_entity_poly.entity_id
_entity_poly.type
_entity_poly.pdbx_seq_one_letter_code
_entity_poly.pdbx_strand_id
1 'polypeptide(L)'
;ITDYAKGIKYPLADFEITPDVAILDPAIVASMPKSLIANTGMDALTHAVEAYVSTANSPFTDPLAIKAIQMVFEYLEKSYNGCMESREQMHYAQCLAGQAFSNALLGIVHSMAHKTGAIFSTGHITHGYANAMYLPYVIQYNKADATALKRYGEIGKSIGLEGTDEEITAELVEKIKELSTKFDIKLNLKDFGIIEDEFNEKIAEISVNAVGDACTGTNPRSIDPANMEKLFRYIYEGKDVDF
;
A
#
# COMPACT_ATOMS: atom_id res chain seq x y z
N ILE A 1 -16.53 -6.01 -1.90
CA ILE A 1 -17.60 -5.98 -2.94
C ILE A 1 -18.00 -4.54 -3.22
N THR A 2 -18.46 -4.19 -4.43
CA THR A 2 -18.83 -2.81 -4.77
C THR A 2 -20.35 -2.66 -4.83
N ASP A 3 -20.89 -1.70 -4.09
CA ASP A 3 -22.27 -1.22 -4.27
C ASP A 3 -22.26 -0.18 -5.40
N TYR A 4 -22.61 -0.62 -6.61
CA TYR A 4 -22.60 0.24 -7.81
C TYR A 4 -23.62 1.39 -7.74
N ALA A 5 -24.68 1.29 -6.92
CA ALA A 5 -25.65 2.38 -6.76
C ALA A 5 -25.06 3.53 -5.94
N LYS A 6 -24.13 3.23 -5.01
CA LYS A 6 -23.44 4.22 -4.18
C LYS A 6 -22.03 4.55 -4.65
N GLY A 7 -21.45 3.75 -5.54
CA GLY A 7 -20.05 3.86 -5.95
C GLY A 7 -19.06 3.48 -4.84
N ILE A 8 -19.51 2.76 -3.80
CA ILE A 8 -18.70 2.45 -2.61
C ILE A 8 -18.22 1.00 -2.64
N LYS A 9 -16.91 0.79 -2.44
CA LYS A 9 -16.34 -0.52 -2.15
C LYS A 9 -16.47 -0.82 -0.65
N TYR A 10 -17.20 -1.86 -0.31
CA TYR A 10 -17.36 -2.38 1.05
C TYR A 10 -16.48 -3.63 1.23
N PRO A 11 -15.42 -3.58 2.06
CA PRO A 11 -14.72 -4.77 2.49
C PRO A 11 -15.62 -5.56 3.47
N LEU A 12 -15.69 -6.88 3.28
CA LEU A 12 -16.31 -7.81 4.23
C LEU A 12 -15.17 -8.61 4.86
N ALA A 13 -15.11 -8.64 6.19
CA ALA A 13 -14.06 -9.31 6.93
C ALA A 13 -14.68 -10.14 8.06
N ASP A 14 -14.45 -11.45 8.01
CA ASP A 14 -14.84 -12.41 9.04
C ASP A 14 -13.85 -13.59 8.98
N PHE A 15 -13.52 -14.23 10.10
CA PHE A 15 -12.66 -15.41 10.08
C PHE A 15 -13.36 -16.61 9.43
N GLU A 16 -14.69 -16.66 9.44
CA GLU A 16 -15.50 -17.75 8.86
C GLU A 16 -15.45 -17.75 7.32
N ILE A 17 -15.03 -16.66 6.68
CA ILE A 17 -14.81 -16.61 5.22
C ILE A 17 -13.38 -16.97 4.82
N THR A 18 -12.52 -17.37 5.77
CA THR A 18 -11.18 -17.88 5.48
C THR A 18 -11.28 -19.20 4.71
N PRO A 19 -10.58 -19.35 3.57
CA PRO A 19 -10.57 -20.64 2.87
C PRO A 19 -10.01 -21.76 3.74
N ASP A 20 -10.64 -22.93 3.74
CA ASP A 20 -10.12 -24.13 4.40
C ASP A 20 -8.77 -24.57 3.82
N VAL A 21 -8.57 -24.32 2.53
CA VAL A 21 -7.35 -24.64 1.78
C VAL A 21 -6.99 -23.49 0.85
N ALA A 22 -5.74 -23.04 0.90
CA ALA A 22 -5.15 -22.11 -0.06
C ALA A 22 -4.08 -22.84 -0.89
N ILE A 23 -4.24 -22.86 -2.21
CA ILE A 23 -3.28 -23.47 -3.14
C ILE A 23 -2.53 -22.36 -3.88
N LEU A 24 -1.22 -22.32 -3.72
CA LEU A 24 -0.34 -21.38 -4.41
C LEU A 24 0.42 -22.12 -5.51
N ASP A 25 -0.15 -22.14 -6.71
CA ASP A 25 0.47 -22.72 -7.90
C ASP A 25 1.09 -21.60 -8.78
N PRO A 26 2.44 -21.51 -8.86
CA PRO A 26 3.11 -20.51 -9.67
C PRO A 26 2.75 -20.55 -11.17
N ALA A 27 2.24 -21.68 -11.68
CA ALA A 27 1.79 -21.78 -13.06
C ALA A 27 0.59 -20.85 -13.35
N ILE A 28 -0.26 -20.57 -12.36
CA ILE A 28 -1.45 -19.72 -12.51
C ILE A 28 -1.05 -18.26 -12.76
N VAL A 29 0.03 -17.80 -12.13
CA VAL A 29 0.52 -16.42 -12.25
C VAL A 29 1.52 -16.24 -13.40
N ALA A 30 1.90 -17.32 -14.09
CA ALA A 30 2.96 -17.29 -15.10
C ALA A 30 2.68 -16.34 -16.28
N SER A 31 1.41 -16.19 -16.65
CA SER A 31 0.96 -15.40 -17.81
C SER A 31 0.53 -13.96 -17.46
N MET A 32 0.75 -13.49 -16.22
CA MET A 32 0.35 -12.13 -15.85
C MET A 32 1.07 -11.08 -16.72
N PRO A 33 0.37 -10.06 -17.25
CA PRO A 33 1.01 -8.96 -17.96
C PRO A 33 1.85 -8.12 -16.99
N LYS A 34 2.85 -7.41 -17.53
CA LYS A 34 3.79 -6.57 -16.74
C LYS A 34 3.09 -5.59 -15.79
N SER A 35 2.06 -4.89 -16.27
CA SER A 35 1.30 -3.94 -15.45
C SER A 35 0.60 -4.61 -14.27
N LEU A 36 0.08 -5.83 -14.46
CA LEU A 36 -0.53 -6.58 -13.37
C LEU A 36 0.52 -7.02 -12.35
N ILE A 37 1.67 -7.55 -12.81
CA ILE A 37 2.80 -7.93 -11.94
C ILE A 37 3.23 -6.75 -11.06
N ALA A 38 3.42 -5.58 -11.66
CA ALA A 38 3.78 -4.36 -10.96
C ALA A 38 2.75 -3.99 -9.89
N ASN A 39 1.49 -3.83 -10.29
CA ASN A 39 0.44 -3.37 -9.39
C ASN A 39 0.24 -4.37 -8.23
N THR A 40 0.13 -5.67 -8.49
CA THR A 40 -0.07 -6.67 -7.43
C THR A 40 1.17 -6.86 -6.56
N GLY A 41 2.37 -6.67 -7.11
CA GLY A 41 3.60 -6.74 -6.33
C GLY A 41 3.76 -5.56 -5.36
N MET A 42 3.42 -4.35 -5.82
CA MET A 42 3.40 -3.16 -4.97
C MET A 42 2.27 -3.20 -3.93
N ASP A 43 1.16 -3.84 -4.27
CA ASP A 43 0.08 -4.14 -3.32
C ASP A 43 0.58 -5.05 -2.19
N ALA A 44 1.28 -6.15 -2.54
CA ALA A 44 1.90 -7.05 -1.56
C ALA A 44 2.91 -6.34 -0.66
N LEU A 45 3.71 -5.41 -1.21
CA LEU A 45 4.60 -4.57 -0.42
C LEU A 45 3.81 -3.70 0.56
N THR A 46 2.75 -3.06 0.10
CA THR A 46 1.90 -2.18 0.92
C THR A 46 1.24 -2.97 2.04
N HIS A 47 0.67 -4.13 1.75
CA HIS A 47 0.11 -5.04 2.75
C HIS A 47 1.12 -5.34 3.87
N ALA A 48 2.34 -5.74 3.50
CA ALA A 48 3.36 -6.12 4.48
C ALA A 48 3.85 -4.92 5.30
N VAL A 49 4.07 -3.76 4.66
CA VAL A 49 4.49 -2.54 5.35
C VAL A 49 3.42 -2.07 6.34
N GLU A 50 2.16 -1.96 5.90
CA GLU A 50 1.07 -1.54 6.78
C GLU A 50 0.81 -2.54 7.90
N ALA A 51 0.82 -3.85 7.61
CA ALA A 51 0.68 -4.88 8.64
C ALA A 51 1.79 -4.81 9.68
N TYR A 52 3.03 -4.52 9.27
CA TYR A 52 4.14 -4.35 10.21
C TYR A 52 3.92 -3.13 11.10
N VAL A 53 3.58 -1.95 10.55
CA VAL A 53 3.47 -0.73 11.37
C VAL A 53 2.11 -0.55 12.07
N SER A 54 1.13 -1.39 11.74
CA SER A 54 -0.23 -1.38 12.31
C SER A 54 -0.23 -1.41 13.84
N THR A 55 -1.21 -0.79 14.49
CA THR A 55 -1.41 -0.90 15.94
C THR A 55 -1.85 -2.29 16.41
N ALA A 56 -2.29 -3.16 15.48
CA ALA A 56 -2.65 -4.55 15.73
C ALA A 56 -1.50 -5.54 15.40
N ASN A 57 -0.28 -5.04 15.16
CA ASN A 57 0.89 -5.90 14.95
C ASN A 57 1.16 -6.81 16.17
N SER A 58 1.89 -7.90 15.94
CA SER A 58 2.27 -8.84 16.99
C SER A 58 3.54 -9.62 16.63
N PRO A 59 4.18 -10.28 17.62
CA PRO A 59 5.31 -11.18 17.37
C PRO A 59 5.02 -12.34 16.40
N PHE A 60 3.75 -12.62 16.09
CA PHE A 60 3.34 -13.66 15.12
C PHE A 60 3.23 -13.11 13.69
N THR A 61 2.85 -11.85 13.53
CA THR A 61 2.65 -11.21 12.20
C THR A 61 3.94 -10.58 11.69
N ASP A 62 4.76 -10.04 12.59
CA ASP A 62 5.98 -9.29 12.27
C ASP A 62 6.99 -10.10 11.43
N PRO A 63 7.32 -11.37 11.75
CA PRO A 63 8.24 -12.15 10.94
C PRO A 63 7.73 -12.38 9.51
N LEU A 64 6.41 -12.55 9.34
CA LEU A 64 5.78 -12.76 8.05
C LEU A 64 5.83 -11.49 7.19
N ALA A 65 5.51 -10.34 7.80
CA ALA A 65 5.56 -9.04 7.14
C ALA A 65 7.00 -8.69 6.70
N ILE A 66 7.99 -8.79 7.60
CA ILE A 66 9.39 -8.51 7.27
C ILE A 66 9.89 -9.43 6.17
N LYS A 67 9.59 -10.75 6.26
CA LYS A 67 10.01 -11.68 5.21
C LYS A 67 9.37 -11.36 3.86
N ALA A 68 8.09 -10.98 3.85
CA ALA A 68 7.41 -10.54 2.63
C ALA A 68 8.08 -9.30 2.02
N ILE A 69 8.38 -8.27 2.83
CA ILE A 69 9.05 -7.05 2.37
C ILE A 69 10.41 -7.36 1.73
N GLN A 70 11.24 -8.15 2.41
CA GLN A 70 12.55 -8.59 1.89
C GLN A 70 12.41 -9.28 0.52
N MET A 71 11.45 -10.20 0.41
CA MET A 71 11.20 -10.92 -0.83
C MET A 71 10.69 -10.00 -1.96
N VAL A 72 9.84 -9.02 -1.66
CA VAL A 72 9.40 -8.04 -2.67
C VAL A 72 10.61 -7.27 -3.22
N PHE A 73 11.45 -6.70 -2.35
CA PHE A 73 12.63 -5.96 -2.79
C PHE A 73 13.63 -6.83 -3.56
N GLU A 74 13.72 -8.12 -3.25
CA GLU A 74 14.64 -9.04 -3.92
C GLU A 74 14.14 -9.55 -5.28
N TYR A 75 12.82 -9.77 -5.42
CA TYR A 75 12.25 -10.55 -6.52
C TYR A 75 11.29 -9.77 -7.43
N LEU A 76 10.63 -8.70 -6.98
CA LEU A 76 9.58 -8.04 -7.77
C LEU A 76 10.10 -7.51 -9.11
N GLU A 77 11.22 -6.79 -9.11
CA GLU A 77 11.80 -6.25 -10.35
C GLU A 77 12.20 -7.37 -11.33
N LYS A 78 12.77 -8.46 -10.83
CA LYS A 78 13.13 -9.63 -11.65
C LYS A 78 11.88 -10.32 -12.21
N SER A 79 10.83 -10.48 -11.41
CA SER A 79 9.53 -11.02 -11.83
C SER A 79 8.90 -10.16 -12.92
N TYR A 80 8.90 -8.83 -12.73
CA TYR A 80 8.42 -7.86 -13.73
C TYR A 80 9.17 -7.97 -15.06
N ASN A 81 10.47 -8.24 -14.99
CA ASN A 81 11.34 -8.43 -16.16
C ASN A 81 11.28 -9.84 -16.79
N GLY A 82 10.45 -10.75 -16.27
CA GLY A 82 10.18 -12.05 -16.89
C GLY A 82 10.87 -13.25 -16.22
N CYS A 83 11.56 -13.07 -15.10
CA CYS A 83 12.17 -14.20 -14.38
C CYS A 83 11.09 -15.03 -13.67
N MET A 84 10.89 -16.27 -14.15
CA MET A 84 9.87 -17.18 -13.62
C MET A 84 10.12 -17.61 -12.18
N GLU A 85 11.38 -17.87 -11.81
CA GLU A 85 11.74 -18.19 -10.42
C GLU A 85 11.38 -17.03 -9.47
N SER A 86 11.67 -15.80 -9.87
CA SER A 86 11.29 -14.62 -9.08
C SER A 86 9.77 -14.40 -9.05
N ARG A 87 9.05 -14.83 -10.09
CA ARG A 87 7.58 -14.77 -10.12
C ARG A 87 6.95 -15.73 -9.12
N GLU A 88 7.50 -16.94 -9.00
CA GLU A 88 7.14 -17.88 -7.96
C GLU A 88 7.42 -17.30 -6.57
N GLN A 89 8.61 -16.72 -6.34
CA GLN A 89 8.92 -16.10 -5.05
C GLN A 89 7.98 -14.95 -4.71
N MET A 90 7.57 -14.13 -5.68
CA MET A 90 6.55 -13.09 -5.46
C MET A 90 5.18 -13.68 -5.11
N HIS A 91 4.84 -14.85 -5.64
CA HIS A 91 3.61 -15.56 -5.30
C HIS A 91 3.61 -16.03 -3.83
N TYR A 92 4.77 -16.39 -3.29
CA TYR A 92 4.93 -16.68 -1.86
C TYR A 92 4.98 -15.41 -1.00
N ALA A 93 5.67 -14.36 -1.46
CA ALA A 93 5.78 -13.10 -0.74
C ALA A 93 4.40 -12.46 -0.46
N GLN A 94 3.52 -12.44 -1.47
CA GLN A 94 2.16 -11.91 -1.28
C GLN A 94 1.32 -12.77 -0.31
N CYS A 95 1.60 -14.07 -0.20
CA CYS A 95 0.92 -14.95 0.74
C CYS A 95 1.34 -14.67 2.17
N LEU A 96 2.64 -14.50 2.39
CA LEU A 96 3.20 -14.12 3.69
C LEU A 96 2.64 -12.75 4.13
N ALA A 97 2.58 -11.77 3.22
CA ALA A 97 1.91 -10.50 3.46
C ALA A 97 0.44 -10.72 3.85
N GLY A 98 -0.27 -11.60 3.12
CA GLY A 98 -1.62 -12.06 3.41
C GLY A 98 -1.82 -12.56 4.83
N GLN A 99 -0.96 -13.48 5.26
CA GLN A 99 -1.01 -14.04 6.62
C GLN A 99 -0.72 -12.97 7.68
N ALA A 100 0.16 -12.01 7.39
CA ALA A 100 0.43 -10.89 8.29
C ALA A 100 -0.80 -9.97 8.41
N PHE A 101 -1.29 -9.40 7.31
CA PHE A 101 -2.38 -8.41 7.36
C PHE A 101 -3.73 -9.01 7.74
N SER A 102 -3.95 -10.31 7.52
CA SER A 102 -5.19 -10.97 7.99
C SER A 102 -5.33 -10.94 9.51
N ASN A 103 -4.23 -10.75 10.25
CA ASN A 103 -4.22 -10.70 11.71
C ASN A 103 -3.83 -9.32 12.27
N ALA A 104 -2.98 -8.58 11.55
CA ALA A 104 -2.56 -7.24 11.93
C ALA A 104 -3.36 -6.13 11.25
N LEU A 105 -4.33 -6.46 10.39
CA LEU A 105 -5.06 -5.50 9.56
C LEU A 105 -4.08 -4.63 8.72
N LEU A 106 -4.51 -3.43 8.35
CA LEU A 106 -3.82 -2.55 7.41
C LEU A 106 -3.79 -1.10 7.97
N GLY A 107 -3.63 -0.11 7.10
CA GLY A 107 -3.63 1.30 7.47
C GLY A 107 -4.30 2.20 6.45
N ILE A 108 -3.95 3.49 6.49
CA ILE A 108 -4.63 4.51 5.67
C ILE A 108 -4.29 4.43 4.19
N VAL A 109 -3.23 3.74 3.75
CA VAL A 109 -2.97 3.55 2.31
C VAL A 109 -4.16 2.84 1.67
N HIS A 110 -4.59 1.73 2.27
CA HIS A 110 -5.73 0.96 1.79
C HIS A 110 -7.03 1.74 1.91
N SER A 111 -7.24 2.44 3.04
CA SER A 111 -8.41 3.30 3.22
C SER A 111 -8.55 4.32 2.10
N MET A 112 -7.44 4.96 1.70
CA MET A 112 -7.41 5.93 0.62
C MET A 112 -7.67 5.25 -0.74
N ALA A 113 -6.97 4.15 -1.03
CA ALA A 113 -7.13 3.40 -2.29
C ALA A 113 -8.54 2.84 -2.49
N HIS A 114 -9.23 2.44 -1.42
CA HIS A 114 -10.61 1.98 -1.48
C HIS A 114 -11.59 3.06 -1.98
N LYS A 115 -11.29 4.35 -1.76
CA LYS A 115 -12.20 5.46 -2.07
C LYS A 115 -11.82 6.20 -3.35
N THR A 116 -10.57 6.10 -3.82
CA THR A 116 -10.12 6.78 -5.05
C THR A 116 -10.19 5.92 -6.30
N GLY A 117 -10.32 4.59 -6.16
CA GLY A 117 -10.18 3.67 -7.29
C GLY A 117 -11.11 3.94 -8.48
N ALA A 118 -12.42 4.09 -8.26
CA ALA A 118 -13.43 4.19 -9.34
C ALA A 118 -14.19 5.52 -9.38
N ILE A 119 -13.82 6.48 -8.52
CA ILE A 119 -14.64 7.68 -8.30
C ILE A 119 -14.38 8.80 -9.30
N PHE A 120 -13.22 8.79 -9.98
CA PHE A 120 -12.81 9.81 -10.94
C PHE A 120 -13.16 9.42 -12.39
N SER A 121 -13.48 10.42 -13.21
CA SER A 121 -13.90 10.25 -14.60
C SER A 121 -12.75 9.84 -15.55
N THR A 122 -11.50 10.17 -15.21
CA THR A 122 -10.32 9.87 -16.04
C THR A 122 -10.02 8.38 -16.18
N GLY A 123 -10.60 7.53 -15.31
CA GLY A 123 -10.44 6.09 -15.38
C GLY A 123 -10.25 5.45 -14.01
N HIS A 124 -10.21 4.11 -14.01
CA HIS A 124 -10.06 3.34 -12.78
C HIS A 124 -8.59 3.30 -12.33
N ILE A 125 -8.26 3.92 -11.20
CA ILE A 125 -6.98 3.69 -10.53
C ILE A 125 -7.04 2.29 -9.93
N THR A 126 -6.37 1.33 -10.56
CA THR A 126 -6.35 -0.05 -10.04
C THR A 126 -5.74 -0.10 -8.64
N HIS A 127 -6.23 -0.99 -7.78
CA HIS A 127 -5.90 -1.01 -6.35
C HIS A 127 -4.40 -0.94 -6.03
N GLY A 128 -3.60 -1.84 -6.58
CA GLY A 128 -2.16 -1.87 -6.34
C GLY A 128 -1.41 -0.63 -6.88
N TYR A 129 -1.94 0.03 -7.91
CA TYR A 129 -1.40 1.28 -8.42
C TYR A 129 -1.65 2.42 -7.44
N ALA A 130 -2.87 2.53 -6.89
CA ALA A 130 -3.20 3.52 -5.86
C ALA A 130 -2.34 3.29 -4.61
N ASN A 131 -2.21 2.04 -4.16
CA ASN A 131 -1.38 1.67 -3.02
C ASN A 131 0.08 2.06 -3.22
N ALA A 132 0.66 1.73 -4.39
CA ALA A 132 2.02 2.13 -4.76
C ALA A 132 2.23 3.64 -4.73
N MET A 133 1.26 4.41 -5.26
CA MET A 133 1.30 5.87 -5.29
C MET A 133 1.24 6.48 -3.88
N TYR A 134 0.38 5.96 -3.01
CA TYR A 134 0.10 6.57 -1.70
C TYR A 134 1.09 6.17 -0.62
N LEU A 135 1.66 4.96 -0.70
CA LEU A 135 2.55 4.42 0.32
C LEU A 135 3.71 5.36 0.71
N PRO A 136 4.46 5.99 -0.22
CA PRO A 136 5.49 6.97 0.10
C PRO A 136 5.00 8.11 1.01
N TYR A 137 3.84 8.69 0.69
CA TYR A 137 3.26 9.82 1.43
C TYR A 137 2.73 9.39 2.78
N VAL A 138 2.12 8.21 2.88
CA VAL A 138 1.62 7.67 4.14
C VAL A 138 2.77 7.30 5.08
N ILE A 139 3.91 6.82 4.58
CA ILE A 139 5.12 6.62 5.40
C ILE A 139 5.59 7.98 5.97
N GLN A 140 5.66 9.02 5.13
CA GLN A 140 6.04 10.36 5.58
C GLN A 140 5.04 10.96 6.58
N TYR A 141 3.75 10.65 6.48
CA TYR A 141 2.75 11.03 7.47
C TYR A 141 2.92 10.23 8.77
N ASN A 142 3.00 8.90 8.70
CA ASN A 142 3.04 8.03 9.87
C ASN A 142 4.34 8.19 10.67
N LYS A 143 5.48 8.54 10.06
CA LYS A 143 6.76 8.69 10.76
C LYS A 143 6.79 9.82 11.81
N ALA A 144 5.78 10.69 11.86
CA ALA A 144 5.62 11.64 12.96
C ALA A 144 5.24 10.96 14.29
N ASP A 145 4.68 9.73 14.23
CA ASP A 145 4.56 8.86 15.40
C ASP A 145 5.89 8.15 15.66
N ALA A 146 6.40 8.26 16.90
CA ALA A 146 7.71 7.72 17.26
C ALA A 146 7.78 6.19 17.18
N THR A 147 6.67 5.49 17.41
CA THR A 147 6.62 4.03 17.31
C THR A 147 6.66 3.62 15.85
N ALA A 148 5.87 4.28 14.99
CA ALA A 148 5.89 4.05 13.55
C ALA A 148 7.26 4.35 12.94
N LEU A 149 7.90 5.47 13.32
CA LEU A 149 9.24 5.83 12.85
C LEU A 149 10.25 4.71 13.12
N LYS A 150 10.30 4.20 14.36
CA LYS A 150 11.18 3.09 14.72
C LYS A 150 10.90 1.84 13.88
N ARG A 151 9.63 1.50 13.66
CA ARG A 151 9.23 0.32 12.89
C ARG A 151 9.54 0.47 11.40
N TYR A 152 9.41 1.66 10.81
CA TYR A 152 9.91 1.93 9.46
C TYR A 152 11.44 1.84 9.38
N GLY A 153 12.14 2.29 10.42
CA GLY A 153 13.58 2.07 10.58
C GLY A 153 13.95 0.58 10.59
N GLU A 154 13.19 -0.26 11.30
CA GLU A 154 13.38 -1.72 11.29
C GLU A 154 13.11 -2.36 9.92
N ILE A 155 12.07 -1.90 9.21
CA ILE A 155 11.81 -2.30 7.81
C ILE A 155 13.02 -1.98 6.95
N GLY A 156 13.53 -0.75 7.00
CA GLY A 156 14.69 -0.34 6.21
C GLY A 156 15.96 -1.14 6.55
N LYS A 157 16.24 -1.37 7.84
CA LYS A 157 17.35 -2.23 8.28
C LYS A 157 17.23 -3.65 7.73
N SER A 158 16.01 -4.19 7.68
CA SER A 158 15.76 -5.55 7.18
C SER A 158 16.10 -5.74 5.69
N ILE A 159 16.15 -4.64 4.93
CA ILE A 159 16.52 -4.61 3.51
C ILE A 159 17.91 -3.98 3.28
N GLY A 160 18.71 -3.82 4.35
CA GLY A 160 20.11 -3.40 4.28
C GLY A 160 20.36 -1.88 4.30
N LEU A 161 19.39 -1.07 4.74
CA LEU A 161 19.60 0.36 4.97
C LEU A 161 20.33 0.62 6.28
N GLU A 162 21.21 1.62 6.29
CA GLU A 162 22.01 2.03 7.45
C GLU A 162 21.79 3.52 7.76
N GLY A 163 21.86 3.90 9.05
CA GLY A 163 21.63 5.28 9.50
C GLY A 163 20.72 5.36 10.72
N THR A 164 20.26 6.57 11.05
CA THR A 164 19.20 6.76 12.04
C THR A 164 17.84 6.29 11.50
N ASP A 165 16.85 6.10 12.38
CA ASP A 165 15.51 5.69 11.92
C ASP A 165 14.89 6.72 10.95
N GLU A 166 15.20 8.01 11.11
CA GLU A 166 14.78 9.08 10.19
C GLU A 166 15.45 8.99 8.82
N GLU A 167 16.77 8.80 8.78
CA GLU A 167 17.55 8.65 7.54
C GLU A 167 17.09 7.41 6.77
N ILE A 168 16.97 6.29 7.47
CA ILE A 168 16.51 5.01 6.93
C ILE A 168 15.08 5.12 6.41
N THR A 169 14.18 5.77 7.15
CA THR A 169 12.79 5.95 6.71
C THR A 169 12.71 6.84 5.46
N ALA A 170 13.54 7.90 5.38
CA ALA A 170 13.61 8.73 4.19
C ALA A 170 14.14 7.94 2.97
N GLU A 171 15.19 7.14 3.15
CA GLU A 171 15.72 6.30 2.08
C GLU A 171 14.72 5.19 1.66
N LEU A 172 13.98 4.60 2.61
CA LEU A 172 12.91 3.64 2.30
C LEU A 172 11.83 4.26 1.40
N VAL A 173 11.42 5.50 1.68
CA VAL A 173 10.47 6.24 0.86
C VAL A 173 11.00 6.42 -0.57
N GLU A 174 12.25 6.81 -0.72
CA GLU A 174 12.85 6.99 -2.05
C GLU A 174 12.99 5.66 -2.80
N LYS A 175 13.37 4.57 -2.14
CA LYS A 175 13.39 3.23 -2.77
C LYS A 175 12.01 2.78 -3.29
N ILE A 176 10.93 3.11 -2.56
CA ILE A 176 9.56 2.79 -3.00
C ILE A 176 9.16 3.65 -4.20
N LYS A 177 9.51 4.95 -4.21
CA LYS A 177 9.30 5.84 -5.36
C LYS A 177 10.10 5.38 -6.59
N GLU A 178 11.35 4.94 -6.41
CA GLU A 178 12.20 4.36 -7.47
C GLU A 178 11.57 3.11 -8.07
N LEU A 179 11.12 2.16 -7.23
CA LEU A 179 10.42 0.95 -7.70
C LEU A 179 9.16 1.31 -8.49
N SER A 180 8.33 2.22 -7.95
CA SER A 180 7.11 2.67 -8.62
C SER A 180 7.41 3.27 -10.00
N THR A 181 8.44 4.11 -10.09
CA THR A 181 8.88 4.72 -11.36
C THR A 181 9.38 3.68 -12.36
N LYS A 182 10.15 2.68 -11.92
CA LYS A 182 10.61 1.55 -12.78
C LYS A 182 9.44 0.75 -13.37
N PHE A 183 8.30 0.73 -12.68
CA PHE A 183 7.09 0.04 -13.10
C PHE A 183 6.09 0.92 -13.85
N ASP A 184 6.48 2.16 -14.23
CA ASP A 184 5.63 3.16 -14.87
C ASP A 184 4.36 3.50 -14.05
N ILE A 185 4.50 3.46 -12.73
CA ILE A 185 3.49 3.94 -11.78
C ILE A 185 3.78 5.42 -11.50
N LYS A 186 2.81 6.30 -11.81
CA LYS A 186 2.88 7.73 -11.52
C LYS A 186 2.81 7.94 -10.01
N LEU A 187 3.61 8.88 -9.53
CA LEU A 187 3.79 9.12 -8.10
C LEU A 187 2.75 10.08 -7.51
N ASN A 188 1.91 10.71 -8.32
CA ASN A 188 0.88 11.63 -7.87
C ASN A 188 -0.37 11.56 -8.75
N LEU A 189 -1.49 12.06 -8.23
CA LEU A 189 -2.78 11.98 -8.93
C LEU A 189 -2.86 12.89 -10.15
N LYS A 190 -2.14 14.01 -10.14
CA LYS A 190 -2.09 14.95 -11.27
C LYS A 190 -1.40 14.33 -12.50
N ASP A 191 -0.25 13.69 -12.30
CA ASP A 191 0.50 12.98 -13.34
C ASP A 191 -0.21 11.71 -13.81
N PHE A 192 -1.02 11.09 -12.94
CA PHE A 192 -1.93 10.02 -13.34
C PHE A 192 -3.02 10.53 -14.31
N GLY A 193 -3.38 11.82 -14.23
CA GLY A 193 -4.35 12.47 -15.11
C GLY A 193 -5.69 12.81 -14.43
N ILE A 194 -5.76 12.79 -13.09
CA ILE A 194 -6.99 13.23 -12.41
C ILE A 194 -7.21 14.73 -12.68
N ILE A 195 -8.43 15.07 -13.11
CA ILE A 195 -8.80 16.45 -13.44
C ILE A 195 -8.94 17.27 -12.14
N GLU A 196 -8.28 18.43 -12.08
CA GLU A 196 -8.20 19.25 -10.87
C GLU A 196 -9.56 19.68 -10.32
N ASP A 197 -10.47 20.11 -11.20
CA ASP A 197 -11.82 20.53 -10.81
C ASP A 197 -12.60 19.37 -10.18
N GLU A 198 -12.51 18.18 -10.78
CA GLU A 198 -13.16 16.97 -10.27
C GLU A 198 -12.55 16.52 -8.94
N PHE A 199 -11.23 16.60 -8.81
CA PHE A 199 -10.53 16.34 -7.56
C PHE A 199 -11.01 17.28 -6.46
N ASN A 200 -11.04 18.59 -6.71
CA ASN A 200 -11.48 19.59 -5.76
C ASN A 200 -12.95 19.43 -5.35
N GLU A 201 -13.82 19.02 -6.27
CA GLU A 201 -15.23 18.76 -5.99
C GLU A 201 -15.42 17.56 -5.03
N LYS A 202 -14.65 16.48 -5.21
CA LYS A 202 -14.91 15.19 -4.56
C LYS A 202 -14.07 14.95 -3.30
N ILE A 203 -12.94 15.64 -3.13
CA ILE A 203 -11.93 15.23 -2.16
C ILE A 203 -12.38 15.32 -0.71
N ALA A 204 -13.25 16.28 -0.36
CA ALA A 204 -13.79 16.40 0.98
C ALA A 204 -14.61 15.17 1.38
N GLU A 205 -15.50 14.70 0.48
CA GLU A 205 -16.31 13.50 0.72
C GLU A 205 -15.44 12.23 0.76
N ILE A 206 -14.50 12.10 -0.19
CA ILE A 206 -13.54 10.99 -0.22
C ILE A 206 -12.78 10.90 1.11
N SER A 207 -12.37 12.03 1.66
CA SER A 207 -11.59 12.10 2.90
C SER A 207 -12.40 11.61 4.10
N VAL A 208 -13.66 12.02 4.22
CA VAL A 208 -14.57 11.50 5.27
C VAL A 208 -14.74 9.99 5.12
N ASN A 209 -14.97 9.52 3.90
CA ASN A 209 -15.18 8.10 3.62
C ASN A 209 -13.91 7.26 3.86
N ALA A 210 -12.72 7.79 3.59
CA ALA A 210 -11.45 7.12 3.86
C ALA A 210 -11.19 7.02 5.37
N VAL A 211 -11.46 8.09 6.13
CA VAL A 211 -11.36 8.03 7.61
C VAL A 211 -12.35 7.02 8.20
N GLY A 212 -13.55 6.90 7.62
CA GLY A 212 -14.55 5.90 8.01
C GLY A 212 -14.29 4.47 7.50
N ASP A 213 -13.21 4.22 6.74
CA ASP A 213 -12.87 2.88 6.27
C ASP A 213 -12.30 2.01 7.40
N ALA A 214 -12.60 0.71 7.37
CA ALA A 214 -12.20 -0.24 8.40
C ALA A 214 -10.67 -0.33 8.58
N CYS A 215 -9.90 -0.10 7.51
CA CYS A 215 -8.44 -0.14 7.57
C CYS A 215 -7.83 1.03 8.38
N THR A 216 -8.54 2.17 8.51
CA THR A 216 -8.02 3.35 9.22
C THR A 216 -7.85 3.09 10.72
N GLY A 217 -8.69 2.24 11.31
CA GLY A 217 -8.71 1.99 12.75
C GLY A 217 -7.41 1.42 13.33
N THR A 218 -6.58 0.80 12.49
CA THR A 218 -5.30 0.21 12.88
C THR A 218 -4.07 0.99 12.41
N ASN A 219 -4.25 2.15 11.77
CA ASN A 219 -3.12 2.98 11.38
C ASN A 219 -2.38 3.53 12.62
N PRO A 220 -1.03 3.53 12.67
CA PRO A 220 -0.29 3.94 13.87
C PRO A 220 -0.44 5.42 14.22
N ARG A 221 -0.77 6.28 13.25
CA ARG A 221 -1.06 7.69 13.47
C ARG A 221 -2.54 7.96 13.19
N SER A 222 -3.28 8.46 14.17
CA SER A 222 -4.67 8.82 13.97
C SER A 222 -4.80 9.99 12.99
N ILE A 223 -5.83 9.96 12.15
CA ILE A 223 -6.09 10.98 11.14
C ILE A 223 -7.57 11.37 11.15
N ASP A 224 -7.84 12.68 11.06
CA ASP A 224 -9.19 13.23 10.90
C ASP A 224 -9.47 13.57 9.42
N PRO A 225 -10.72 13.86 9.02
CA PRO A 225 -11.04 14.16 7.63
C PRO A 225 -10.30 15.37 7.05
N ALA A 226 -9.99 16.39 7.86
CA ALA A 226 -9.28 17.57 7.37
C ALA A 226 -7.81 17.27 7.05
N ASN A 227 -7.16 16.48 7.91
CA ASN A 227 -5.80 15.99 7.68
C ASN A 227 -5.73 14.96 6.54
N MET A 228 -6.76 14.12 6.39
CA MET A 228 -6.88 13.20 5.24
C MET A 228 -7.01 13.98 3.92
N GLU A 229 -7.85 15.02 3.89
CA GLU A 229 -7.97 15.88 2.72
C GLU A 229 -6.65 16.59 2.41
N LYS A 230 -5.98 17.11 3.44
CA LYS A 230 -4.65 17.72 3.29
C LYS A 230 -3.64 16.73 2.70
N LEU A 231 -3.63 15.48 3.18
CA LEU A 231 -2.75 14.43 2.68
C LEU A 231 -3.03 14.11 1.20
N PHE A 232 -4.30 14.00 0.82
CA PHE A 232 -4.67 13.83 -0.60
C PHE A 232 -4.23 15.00 -1.48
N ARG A 233 -4.31 16.24 -0.99
CA ARG A 233 -3.84 17.42 -1.74
C ARG A 233 -2.32 17.39 -1.95
N TYR A 234 -1.57 16.91 -0.97
CA TYR A 234 -0.12 16.70 -1.10
C TYR A 234 0.18 15.61 -2.15
N ILE A 235 -0.56 14.50 -2.10
CA ILE A 235 -0.48 13.42 -3.10
C ILE A 235 -0.90 13.90 -4.48
N TYR A 236 -1.85 14.81 -4.60
CA TYR A 236 -2.28 15.34 -5.90
C TYR A 236 -1.16 16.15 -6.57
N GLU A 237 -0.52 17.05 -5.82
CA GLU A 237 0.58 17.89 -6.32
C GLU A 237 1.95 17.20 -6.31
N GLY A 238 2.06 16.01 -5.72
CA GLY A 238 3.34 15.30 -5.56
C GLY A 238 4.26 15.93 -4.51
N LYS A 239 3.72 16.67 -3.55
CA LYS A 239 4.47 17.35 -2.48
C LYS A 239 4.78 16.41 -1.32
N ASP A 240 6.02 16.40 -0.84
CA ASP A 240 6.38 15.67 0.38
C ASP A 240 5.59 16.17 1.62
N VAL A 241 5.18 15.23 2.47
CA VAL A 241 4.36 15.45 3.67
C VAL A 241 5.23 16.03 4.79
N ASP A 242 4.80 17.19 5.31
CA ASP A 242 5.51 18.01 6.28
C ASP A 242 4.70 18.27 7.57
N PHE A 243 3.62 17.51 7.80
CA PHE A 243 2.67 17.73 8.89
C PHE A 243 2.27 16.47 9.63
#